data_AF-A0A0U5HF74-F1
#
_entry.id   AF-A0A0U5HF74-F1
#
_cell.length_a   1.000
_cell.length_b   1.000
_cell.length_c   1.000
_cell.angle_alpha   90.00
_cell.angle_beta   90.00
_cell.angle_gamma   90.00
#
_symmetry.space_group_name_H-M   'P 1'
#
loop_
_entity.id
_entity.type
_entity.pdbx_description
1 polymer ?
#
loop_
_entity_poly.entity_id
_entity_poly.type
_entity_poly.pdbx_seq_one_letter_code
_entity_poly.pdbx_strand_id
1 'polypeptide(L)'
;MDLYTGSGLLYVGSKTRPSTAITNETYNKWYDEIHVPHILETSGVQSATRYIACSSSSSSSSTGPDELNWPFLAIYPIEDLKYLTTEEFASIPLVDDLLPGPNHSCVDCADFDQRHYASVGDFQLGELYNGTTTPKLLIAHFNPPSELHDADSTTVRNWYSQQQTSGVDQRIQLFKLVFGRRFQGHQSRKLPSFIAMHHVATEADYSQVSKSIEAISVAIAGYDLWRAFGLLHPGSEGRTG
;
A
#
# COMPACT_ATOMS: atom_id res chain seq x y z
N MET A 1 21.59 -4.23 11.86
CA MET A 1 21.26 -3.31 10.75
C MET A 1 20.27 -2.30 11.29
N ASP A 2 20.51 -1.00 11.04
CA ASP A 2 19.49 0.01 11.30
C ASP A 2 18.30 -0.29 10.37
N LEU A 3 17.17 -0.68 10.96
CA LEU A 3 15.95 -1.04 10.24
C LEU A 3 15.37 0.11 9.39
N TYR A 4 15.91 1.32 9.56
CA TYR A 4 15.51 2.56 8.90
C TYR A 4 16.52 3.06 7.85
N THR A 5 17.37 2.19 7.32
CA THR A 5 18.30 2.57 6.24
C THR A 5 17.97 1.79 4.97
N GLY A 6 18.06 2.47 3.82
CA GLY A 6 17.81 1.87 2.51
C GLY A 6 16.35 1.98 2.05
N SER A 7 16.08 1.45 0.86
CA SER A 7 14.81 1.67 0.18
C SER A 7 13.64 0.89 0.78
N GLY A 8 12.45 1.40 0.54
CA GLY A 8 11.25 0.86 1.15
C GLY A 8 9.98 1.53 0.67
N LEU A 9 8.98 1.48 1.52
CA LEU A 9 7.63 1.93 1.23
C LEU A 9 7.01 2.59 2.46
N LEU A 10 6.39 3.75 2.24
CA LEU A 10 5.36 4.28 3.12
C LEU A 10 3.99 3.81 2.59
N TYR A 11 3.32 3.00 3.41
CA TYR A 11 1.99 2.46 3.18
C TYR A 11 0.99 3.21 4.07
N VAL A 12 -0.08 3.73 3.49
CA VAL A 12 -1.12 4.47 4.24
C VAL A 12 -2.50 3.95 3.86
N GLY A 13 -3.02 3.01 4.65
CA GLY A 13 -4.43 2.62 4.58
C GLY A 13 -5.30 3.68 5.26
N SER A 14 -6.46 4.01 4.69
CA SER A 14 -7.34 5.03 5.27
C SER A 14 -8.82 4.80 4.98
N LYS A 15 -9.67 5.35 5.86
CA LYS A 15 -11.13 5.41 5.70
C LYS A 15 -11.70 6.64 6.39
N THR A 16 -12.74 7.22 5.82
CA THR A 16 -13.51 8.30 6.46
C THR A 16 -14.27 7.77 7.67
N ARG A 17 -14.48 8.61 8.68
CA ARG A 17 -15.27 8.25 9.87
C ARG A 17 -16.75 8.52 9.61
N PRO A 18 -17.64 7.52 9.82
CA PRO A 18 -19.07 7.71 9.60
C PRO A 18 -19.72 8.82 10.43
N SER A 19 -19.15 9.13 11.60
CA SER A 19 -19.67 10.16 12.52
C SER A 19 -19.29 11.59 12.13
N THR A 20 -18.61 11.80 11.00
CA THR A 20 -18.07 13.09 10.60
C THR A 20 -18.76 13.58 9.33
N ALA A 21 -18.72 14.89 9.07
CA ALA A 21 -19.40 15.49 7.92
C ALA A 21 -18.65 15.28 6.58
N ILE A 22 -17.49 14.62 6.58
CA ILE A 22 -16.70 14.43 5.36
C ILE A 22 -17.32 13.35 4.48
N THR A 23 -17.48 13.62 3.19
CA THR A 23 -17.81 12.59 2.20
C THR A 23 -16.53 11.94 1.66
N ASN A 24 -16.63 10.73 1.11
CA ASN A 24 -15.50 10.10 0.42
C ASN A 24 -14.99 10.94 -0.76
N GLU A 25 -15.87 11.66 -1.44
CA GLU A 25 -15.52 12.58 -2.53
C GLU A 25 -14.68 13.74 -2.02
N THR A 26 -15.14 14.46 -0.98
CA THR A 26 -14.40 15.57 -0.36
C THR A 26 -13.06 15.10 0.21
N TYR A 27 -13.04 13.93 0.86
CA TYR A 27 -11.81 13.34 1.38
C TYR A 27 -10.81 13.02 0.25
N ASN A 28 -11.25 12.37 -0.82
CA ASN A 28 -10.37 12.04 -1.94
C ASN A 28 -9.89 13.29 -2.67
N LYS A 29 -10.75 14.31 -2.80
CA LYS A 29 -10.36 15.61 -3.36
C LYS A 29 -9.23 16.26 -2.54
N TRP A 30 -9.40 16.37 -1.22
CA TRP A 30 -8.34 16.86 -0.33
C TRP A 30 -7.05 16.06 -0.50
N TYR A 31 -7.15 14.74 -0.46
CA TYR A 31 -5.99 13.87 -0.50
C TYR A 31 -5.24 14.01 -1.84
N ASP A 32 -5.98 14.05 -2.96
CA ASP A 32 -5.43 14.10 -4.32
C ASP A 32 -4.90 15.48 -4.72
N GLU A 33 -5.62 16.55 -4.35
CA GLU A 33 -5.35 17.90 -4.84
C GLU A 33 -4.50 18.72 -3.86
N ILE A 34 -4.37 18.29 -2.60
CA ILE A 34 -3.70 19.06 -1.55
C ILE A 34 -2.66 18.22 -0.83
N HIS A 35 -3.05 17.09 -0.23
CA HIS A 35 -2.15 16.33 0.63
C HIS A 35 -0.99 15.66 -0.14
N VAL A 36 -1.29 14.91 -1.21
CA VAL A 36 -0.24 14.27 -2.04
C VAL A 36 0.70 15.30 -2.67
N PRO A 37 0.22 16.43 -3.25
CA PRO A 37 1.10 17.50 -3.70
C PRO A 37 2.08 17.99 -2.63
N HIS A 38 1.63 18.28 -1.40
CA HIS A 38 2.53 18.66 -0.31
C HIS A 38 3.57 17.57 0.02
N ILE A 39 3.21 16.29 -0.07
CA ILE A 39 4.18 15.19 0.10
C ILE A 39 5.23 15.21 -1.01
N LEU A 40 4.83 15.43 -2.26
CA LEU A 40 5.73 15.44 -3.43
C LEU A 40 6.61 16.68 -3.51
N GLU A 41 6.28 17.75 -2.78
CA GLU A 41 7.16 18.91 -2.61
C GLU A 41 8.35 18.64 -1.69
N THR A 42 8.30 17.55 -0.91
CA THR A 42 9.41 17.16 -0.03
C THR A 42 10.53 16.44 -0.77
N SER A 43 11.72 16.43 -0.16
CA SER A 43 12.92 15.85 -0.75
C SER A 43 12.93 14.32 -0.85
N GLY A 44 12.12 13.64 -0.02
CA GLY A 44 12.19 12.18 0.15
C GLY A 44 11.17 11.37 -0.64
N VAL A 45 10.23 12.02 -1.34
CA VAL A 45 9.14 11.32 -2.06
C VAL A 45 9.01 11.87 -3.48
N GLN A 46 9.29 11.01 -4.46
CA GLN A 46 9.30 11.41 -5.89
C GLN A 46 8.02 11.00 -6.64
N SER A 47 7.28 10.03 -6.10
CA SER A 47 6.03 9.55 -6.68
C SER A 47 5.08 9.03 -5.61
N ALA A 48 3.80 9.00 -5.96
CA ALA A 48 2.76 8.44 -5.12
C ALA A 48 1.76 7.69 -6.00
N THR A 49 1.21 6.61 -5.45
CA THR A 49 0.10 5.91 -6.08
C THR A 49 -1.03 5.73 -5.08
N ARG A 50 -2.23 6.12 -5.48
CA ARG A 50 -3.45 5.92 -4.71
C ARG A 50 -4.31 4.86 -5.36
N TYR A 51 -4.98 4.10 -4.51
CA TYR A 51 -5.85 3.00 -4.87
C TYR A 51 -7.16 3.04 -4.09
N ILE A 52 -8.18 2.44 -4.68
CA ILE A 52 -9.47 2.14 -4.05
C ILE A 52 -9.63 0.62 -3.92
N ALA A 53 -10.20 0.15 -2.82
CA ALA A 53 -10.45 -1.29 -2.66
C ALA A 53 -11.41 -1.81 -3.75
N CYS A 54 -11.11 -2.97 -4.33
CA CYS A 54 -11.96 -3.58 -5.36
C CYS A 54 -13.32 -3.96 -4.79
N SER A 55 -14.41 -3.74 -5.53
CA SER A 55 -15.77 -4.19 -5.16
C SER A 55 -15.81 -5.69 -4.85
N SER A 56 -15.06 -6.50 -5.63
CA SER A 56 -14.93 -7.95 -5.48
C SER A 56 -14.25 -8.38 -4.17
N SER A 57 -13.44 -7.51 -3.56
CA SER A 57 -12.86 -7.72 -2.23
C SER A 57 -13.82 -7.39 -1.07
N SER A 58 -14.94 -6.70 -1.37
CA SER A 58 -15.98 -6.34 -0.39
C SER A 58 -17.10 -7.38 -0.31
N SER A 59 -17.17 -8.31 -1.28
CA SER A 59 -18.14 -9.40 -1.34
C SER A 59 -17.43 -10.75 -1.22
N SER A 60 -17.53 -11.35 -0.02
CA SER A 60 -17.28 -12.76 0.32
C SER A 60 -15.88 -13.38 0.15
N SER A 61 -14.82 -12.62 -0.19
CA SER A 61 -13.46 -13.20 -0.35
C SER A 61 -12.30 -12.36 0.22
N SER A 62 -12.56 -11.30 0.98
CA SER A 62 -11.55 -10.76 1.89
C SER A 62 -11.38 -11.73 3.06
N THR A 63 -10.57 -12.76 2.88
CA THR A 63 -10.15 -13.63 3.97
C THR A 63 -9.17 -12.82 4.82
N GLY A 64 -9.60 -12.33 5.99
CA GLY A 64 -8.75 -11.53 6.87
C GLY A 64 -9.56 -10.71 7.86
N PRO A 65 -8.92 -10.18 8.92
CA PRO A 65 -9.61 -9.31 9.86
C PRO A 65 -10.04 -8.00 9.18
N ASP A 66 -11.24 -7.51 9.51
CA ASP A 66 -11.81 -6.22 9.05
C ASP A 66 -10.83 -5.04 9.19
N GLU A 67 -9.90 -5.15 10.12
CA GLU A 67 -8.86 -4.17 10.42
C GLU A 67 -7.80 -3.99 9.32
N LEU A 68 -7.72 -4.92 8.35
CA LEU A 68 -6.86 -4.84 7.17
C LEU A 68 -7.62 -4.42 5.90
N ASN A 69 -8.93 -4.19 6.01
CA ASN A 69 -9.75 -3.72 4.92
C ASN A 69 -9.76 -2.18 4.90
N TRP A 70 -8.98 -1.60 4.01
CA TRP A 70 -8.87 -0.16 3.81
C TRP A 70 -9.50 0.24 2.48
N PRO A 71 -10.60 1.01 2.47
CA PRO A 71 -11.26 1.43 1.22
C PRO A 71 -10.35 2.32 0.37
N PHE A 72 -9.42 3.04 0.99
CA PHE A 72 -8.43 3.89 0.32
C PHE A 72 -7.03 3.50 0.76
N LEU A 73 -6.11 3.41 -0.21
CA LEU A 73 -4.71 3.13 0.04
C LEU A 73 -3.83 4.14 -0.70
N ALA A 74 -2.85 4.72 -0.02
CA ALA A 74 -1.76 5.46 -0.64
C ALA A 74 -0.42 4.74 -0.42
N ILE A 75 0.39 4.71 -1.46
CA ILE A 75 1.68 4.02 -1.54
C ILE A 75 2.70 5.05 -2.03
N TYR A 76 3.75 5.26 -1.24
CA TYR A 76 4.86 6.14 -1.58
C TYR A 76 6.16 5.32 -1.55
N PRO A 77 6.78 5.05 -2.71
CA PRO A 77 8.12 4.48 -2.76
C PRO A 77 9.11 5.43 -2.10
N ILE A 78 9.95 4.91 -1.20
CA ILE A 78 10.95 5.69 -0.47
C ILE A 78 12.34 5.15 -0.81
N GLU A 79 13.24 6.03 -1.23
CA GLU A 79 14.62 5.66 -1.59
C GLU A 79 15.48 5.35 -0.35
N ASP A 80 15.30 6.13 0.72
CA ASP A 80 15.91 5.89 2.02
C ASP A 80 14.89 6.09 3.15
N LEU A 81 14.55 5.01 3.85
CA LEU A 81 13.57 5.01 4.94
C LEU A 81 13.90 6.00 6.06
N LYS A 82 15.17 6.42 6.19
CA LYS A 82 15.57 7.44 7.16
C LYS A 82 14.80 8.74 6.98
N TYR A 83 14.40 9.07 5.74
CA TYR A 83 13.56 10.23 5.45
C TYR A 83 12.28 10.28 6.31
N LEU A 84 11.64 9.13 6.55
CA LEU A 84 10.39 9.04 7.35
C LEU A 84 10.57 9.36 8.84
N THR A 85 11.82 9.60 9.27
CA THR A 85 12.17 10.02 10.64
C THR A 85 12.60 11.48 10.74
N THR A 86 12.56 12.22 9.61
CA THR A 86 13.00 13.61 9.54
C THR A 86 11.91 14.59 9.97
N GLU A 87 12.33 15.80 10.38
CA GLU A 87 11.42 16.91 10.65
C GLU A 87 10.67 17.36 9.39
N GLU A 88 11.29 17.26 8.22
CA GLU A 88 10.67 17.57 6.93
C GLU A 88 9.41 16.70 6.71
N PHE A 89 9.55 15.38 6.85
CA PHE A 89 8.40 14.47 6.75
C PHE A 89 7.34 14.75 7.83
N ALA A 90 7.77 15.00 9.07
CA ALA A 90 6.86 15.29 10.17
C ALA A 90 6.10 16.63 10.01
N SER A 91 6.60 17.54 9.18
CA SER A 91 6.03 18.88 8.95
C SER A 91 5.00 18.92 7.82
N ILE A 92 4.77 17.81 7.12
CA ILE A 92 3.78 17.72 6.04
C ILE A 92 2.38 18.08 6.60
N PRO A 93 1.66 19.06 6.02
CA PRO A 93 0.36 19.48 6.54
C PRO A 93 -0.68 18.37 6.55
N LEU A 94 -1.33 18.19 7.70
CA LEU A 94 -2.49 17.32 7.90
C LEU A 94 -3.80 18.11 8.07
N VAL A 95 -3.74 19.43 7.89
CA VAL A 95 -4.87 20.35 8.06
C VAL A 95 -5.15 21.10 6.76
N ASP A 96 -6.41 21.36 6.49
CA ASP A 96 -6.88 22.13 5.33
C ASP A 96 -8.35 22.54 5.49
N ASP A 97 -8.74 23.73 5.04
CA ASP A 97 -10.12 24.26 5.15
C ASP A 97 -11.19 23.37 4.49
N LEU A 98 -10.80 22.50 3.54
CA LEU A 98 -11.69 21.51 2.93
C LEU A 98 -12.13 20.41 3.92
N LEU A 99 -11.35 20.18 4.98
CA LEU A 99 -11.64 19.17 5.99
C LEU A 99 -12.62 19.71 7.04
N PRO A 100 -13.58 18.91 7.51
CA PRO A 100 -14.57 19.38 8.47
C PRO A 100 -14.00 19.43 9.89
N GLY A 101 -14.79 20.05 10.78
CA GLY A 101 -14.49 20.13 12.20
C GLY A 101 -13.64 21.35 12.56
N PRO A 102 -13.52 21.66 13.86
CA PRO A 102 -12.93 22.92 14.32
C PRO A 102 -11.42 23.04 14.03
N ASN A 103 -10.72 21.92 13.90
CA ASN A 103 -9.27 21.91 13.63
C ASN A 103 -8.94 21.73 12.15
N HIS A 104 -9.96 21.52 11.29
CA HIS A 104 -9.76 21.27 9.87
C HIS A 104 -8.72 20.17 9.60
N SER A 105 -8.72 19.11 10.43
CA SER A 105 -7.64 18.13 10.52
C SER A 105 -8.07 16.76 10.02
N CYS A 106 -7.22 16.11 9.23
CA CYS A 106 -7.59 14.84 8.59
C CYS A 106 -7.76 13.72 9.62
N VAL A 107 -7.01 13.77 10.74
CA VAL A 107 -7.09 12.79 11.82
C VAL A 107 -8.35 12.91 12.69
N ASP A 108 -9.11 14.01 12.54
CA ASP A 108 -10.42 14.17 13.17
C ASP A 108 -11.52 13.49 12.32
N CYS A 109 -11.38 13.51 10.98
CA CYS A 109 -12.41 13.04 10.06
C CYS A 109 -12.13 11.67 9.39
N ALA A 110 -10.92 11.14 9.52
CA ALA A 110 -10.53 9.85 8.95
C ALA A 110 -9.64 9.03 9.90
N ASP A 111 -9.71 7.70 9.74
CA ASP A 111 -8.78 6.77 10.35
C ASP A 111 -7.64 6.46 9.38
N PHE A 112 -6.43 6.33 9.92
CA PHE A 112 -5.22 6.02 9.16
C PHE A 112 -4.46 4.87 9.79
N ASP A 113 -3.89 4.03 8.93
CA ASP A 113 -2.92 2.99 9.24
C ASP A 113 -1.67 3.23 8.42
N GLN A 114 -0.71 3.86 9.08
CA GLN A 114 0.57 4.22 8.51
C GLN A 114 1.60 3.16 8.85
N ARG A 115 2.27 2.63 7.82
CA ARG A 115 3.28 1.59 7.97
C ARG A 115 4.51 1.92 7.14
N HIS A 116 5.67 1.66 7.71
CA HIS A 116 6.96 1.76 7.05
C HIS A 116 7.44 0.35 6.78
N TYR A 117 7.81 0.09 5.54
CA TYR A 117 8.33 -1.20 5.13
C TYR A 117 9.70 -1.07 4.48
N ALA A 118 10.65 -1.91 4.88
CA ALA A 118 11.93 -2.08 4.18
C ALA A 118 11.77 -3.02 3.00
N SER A 119 12.43 -2.70 1.88
CA SER A 119 12.43 -3.56 0.71
C SER A 119 13.18 -4.87 1.00
N VAL A 120 12.54 -5.99 0.66
CA VAL A 120 13.12 -7.34 0.75
C VAL A 120 13.65 -7.77 -0.61
N GLY A 121 12.98 -7.33 -1.68
CA GLY A 121 13.33 -7.59 -3.07
C GLY A 121 12.10 -7.79 -3.93
N ASP A 122 12.33 -8.01 -5.22
CA ASP A 122 11.28 -8.25 -6.19
C ASP A 122 11.60 -9.43 -7.12
N PHE A 123 10.58 -9.89 -7.82
CA PHE A 123 10.68 -10.86 -8.89
C PHE A 123 9.44 -10.77 -9.80
N GLN A 124 9.51 -11.46 -10.93
CA GLN A 124 8.44 -11.54 -11.92
C GLN A 124 8.10 -13.01 -12.18
N LEU A 125 6.82 -13.28 -12.42
CA LEU A 125 6.31 -14.53 -12.95
C LEU A 125 5.47 -14.25 -14.20
N GLY A 126 5.46 -15.17 -15.15
CA GLY A 126 4.74 -14.95 -16.40
C GLY A 126 5.28 -13.79 -17.24
N GLU A 127 4.52 -13.40 -18.27
CA GLU A 127 4.91 -12.35 -19.20
C GLU A 127 4.47 -10.97 -18.70
N LEU A 128 5.29 -9.96 -18.95
CA LEU A 128 4.89 -8.56 -18.71
C LEU A 128 3.68 -8.24 -19.56
N TYR A 129 2.73 -7.51 -18.97
CA TYR A 129 1.60 -7.02 -19.73
C TYR A 129 2.04 -5.93 -20.70
N ASN A 130 1.75 -6.14 -21.98
CA ASN A 130 2.02 -5.15 -23.03
C ASN A 130 0.75 -4.40 -23.46
N GLY A 131 -0.37 -4.59 -22.75
CA GLY A 131 -1.66 -4.01 -23.10
C GLY A 131 -1.94 -2.68 -22.39
N THR A 132 -3.09 -2.09 -22.71
CA THR A 132 -3.53 -0.76 -22.24
C THR A 132 -4.31 -0.79 -20.92
N THR A 133 -4.55 -1.97 -20.35
CA THR A 133 -5.30 -2.16 -19.11
C THR A 133 -4.49 -1.69 -17.90
N THR A 134 -5.14 -0.90 -17.04
CA THR A 134 -4.58 -0.46 -15.78
C THR A 134 -4.32 -1.66 -14.87
N PRO A 135 -3.07 -1.88 -14.41
CA PRO A 135 -2.77 -3.02 -13.55
C PRO A 135 -3.51 -2.88 -12.21
N LYS A 136 -4.06 -4.00 -11.74
CA LYS A 136 -4.64 -4.15 -10.41
C LYS A 136 -3.53 -4.49 -9.42
N LEU A 137 -3.71 -4.06 -8.19
CA LEU A 137 -2.81 -4.37 -7.09
C LEU A 137 -3.48 -5.35 -6.13
N LEU A 138 -2.81 -6.47 -5.86
CA LEU A 138 -3.15 -7.37 -4.78
C LEU A 138 -2.06 -7.30 -3.71
N ILE A 139 -2.47 -7.15 -2.46
CA ILE A 139 -1.57 -7.12 -1.31
C ILE A 139 -1.84 -8.35 -0.46
N ALA A 140 -0.84 -9.21 -0.37
CA ALA A 140 -0.83 -10.36 0.53
C ALA A 140 -0.09 -9.98 1.81
N HIS A 141 -0.79 -9.98 2.94
CA HIS A 141 -0.19 -9.85 4.26
C HIS A 141 0.18 -11.24 4.77
N PHE A 142 1.42 -11.44 5.20
CA PHE A 142 1.87 -12.76 5.66
C PHE A 142 2.89 -12.68 6.81
N ASN A 143 3.05 -13.82 7.49
CA ASN A 143 4.19 -14.09 8.36
C ASN A 143 4.87 -15.34 7.80
N PRO A 144 6.17 -15.31 7.49
CA PRO A 144 6.88 -16.51 7.08
C PRO A 144 6.91 -17.52 8.25
N PRO A 145 7.22 -18.80 7.98
CA PRO A 145 7.48 -19.79 9.01
C PRO A 145 8.46 -19.29 10.07
N SER A 146 8.33 -19.76 11.31
CA SER A 146 9.08 -19.20 12.44
C SER A 146 10.59 -19.38 12.29
N GLU A 147 11.03 -20.41 11.57
CA GLU A 147 12.42 -20.65 11.18
C GLU A 147 13.01 -19.57 10.26
N LEU A 148 12.17 -18.74 9.62
CA LEU A 148 12.57 -17.66 8.72
C LEU A 148 12.47 -16.26 9.34
N HIS A 149 12.08 -16.13 10.61
CA HIS A 149 11.91 -14.81 11.24
C HIS A 149 13.19 -13.97 11.25
N ASP A 150 14.34 -14.61 11.47
CA ASP A 150 15.67 -13.99 11.51
C ASP A 150 16.47 -14.20 10.22
N ALA A 151 15.86 -14.81 9.20
CA ALA A 151 16.50 -15.03 7.93
C ALA A 151 16.73 -13.71 7.17
N ASP A 152 17.75 -13.70 6.31
CA ASP A 152 18.01 -12.56 5.43
C ASP A 152 16.90 -12.38 4.38
N SER A 153 16.87 -11.18 3.78
CA SER A 153 15.87 -10.81 2.78
C SER A 153 15.86 -11.77 1.57
N THR A 154 17.02 -12.31 1.17
CA THR A 154 17.13 -13.22 0.04
C THR A 154 16.45 -14.54 0.33
N THR A 155 16.62 -15.07 1.54
CA THR A 155 16.04 -16.33 1.99
C THR A 155 14.51 -16.21 2.08
N VAL A 156 14.00 -15.12 2.67
CA VAL A 156 12.55 -14.88 2.74
C VAL A 156 11.96 -14.71 1.33
N ARG A 157 12.64 -13.95 0.44
CA ARG A 157 12.22 -13.78 -0.96
C ARG A 157 12.14 -15.10 -1.71
N ASN A 158 13.18 -15.92 -1.59
CA ASN A 158 13.24 -17.22 -2.25
C ASN A 158 12.14 -18.15 -1.73
N TRP A 159 11.93 -18.23 -0.41
CA TRP A 159 10.84 -18.99 0.18
C TRP A 159 9.48 -18.55 -0.38
N TYR A 160 9.18 -17.24 -0.37
CA TYR A 160 7.90 -16.73 -0.87
C TYR A 160 7.70 -17.02 -2.35
N SER A 161 8.75 -16.88 -3.16
CA SER A 161 8.69 -17.17 -4.61
C SER A 161 8.36 -18.64 -4.91
N GLN A 162 8.81 -19.57 -4.06
CA GLN A 162 8.50 -21.00 -4.21
C GLN A 162 7.05 -21.33 -3.88
N GLN A 163 6.35 -20.47 -3.13
CA GLN A 163 4.93 -20.63 -2.83
C GLN A 163 4.06 -20.17 -4.02
N GLN A 164 4.60 -19.33 -4.90
CA GLN A 164 3.85 -18.81 -6.04
C GLN A 164 3.73 -19.85 -7.15
N THR A 165 2.49 -20.25 -7.41
CA THR A 165 2.15 -21.21 -8.48
C THR A 165 1.23 -20.61 -9.53
N SER A 166 0.90 -19.32 -9.41
CA SER A 166 -0.05 -18.64 -10.29
C SER A 166 0.44 -18.61 -11.75
N GLY A 167 1.74 -18.33 -11.97
CA GLY A 167 2.30 -18.12 -13.30
C GLY A 167 1.79 -16.86 -14.04
N VAL A 168 1.00 -16.01 -13.38
CA VAL A 168 0.35 -14.82 -13.98
C VAL A 168 0.74 -13.50 -13.30
N ASP A 169 1.61 -13.54 -12.29
CA ASP A 169 2.06 -12.37 -11.53
C ASP A 169 3.16 -11.56 -12.22
N GLN A 170 2.80 -10.44 -12.82
CA GLN A 170 3.69 -9.67 -13.70
C GLN A 170 4.83 -8.99 -12.95
N ARG A 171 4.59 -8.63 -11.69
CA ARG A 171 5.61 -8.11 -10.79
C ARG A 171 5.18 -8.35 -9.35
N ILE A 172 6.09 -8.89 -8.56
CA ILE A 172 5.90 -9.10 -7.13
C ILE A 172 7.00 -8.36 -6.39
N GLN A 173 6.60 -7.49 -5.44
CA GLN A 173 7.52 -6.76 -4.57
C GLN A 173 7.28 -7.18 -3.13
N LEU A 174 8.36 -7.48 -2.40
CA LEU A 174 8.30 -7.94 -1.02
C LEU A 174 8.88 -6.90 -0.08
N PHE A 175 8.25 -6.82 1.08
CA PHE A 175 8.45 -5.75 2.03
C PHE A 175 8.34 -6.28 3.46
N LYS A 176 9.29 -5.90 4.33
CA LYS A 176 9.32 -6.24 5.76
C LYS A 176 8.90 -5.05 6.60
N LEU A 177 7.95 -5.25 7.51
CA LEU A 177 7.45 -4.21 8.40
C LEU A 177 8.58 -3.73 9.32
N VAL A 178 8.82 -2.43 9.30
CA VAL A 178 9.77 -1.74 10.19
C VAL A 178 9.02 -1.03 11.30
N PHE A 179 7.90 -0.40 10.96
CA PHE A 179 7.08 0.37 11.89
C PHE A 179 5.64 0.39 11.42
N GLY A 180 4.71 0.39 12.37
CA GLY A 180 3.29 0.53 12.10
C GLY A 180 2.62 1.35 13.20
N ARG A 181 1.76 2.28 12.79
CA ARG A 181 0.95 3.10 13.69
C ARG A 181 -0.44 3.26 13.13
N ARG A 182 -1.43 3.02 13.99
CA ARG A 182 -2.82 3.40 13.74
C ARG A 182 -3.13 4.70 14.44
N PHE A 183 -3.75 5.64 13.73
CA PHE A 183 -4.15 6.92 14.28
C PHE A 183 -5.51 6.77 15.00
N GLN A 184 -5.46 6.79 16.34
CA GLN A 184 -6.56 6.74 17.32
C GLN A 184 -7.51 5.50 17.30
N GLY A 185 -8.03 5.17 18.49
CA GLY A 185 -9.25 4.36 18.66
C GLY A 185 -9.14 2.84 18.58
N HIS A 186 -7.98 2.25 18.26
CA HIS A 186 -7.85 0.79 18.16
C HIS A 186 -6.67 0.29 19.01
N GLN A 187 -6.86 -0.87 19.65
CA GLN A 187 -5.79 -1.50 20.43
C GLN A 187 -4.63 -1.91 19.52
N SER A 188 -3.42 -1.86 20.08
CA SER A 188 -2.20 -2.40 19.46
C SER A 188 -2.41 -3.89 19.14
N ARG A 189 -2.63 -4.22 17.87
CA ARG A 189 -2.59 -5.60 17.37
C ARG A 189 -1.24 -5.88 16.74
N LYS A 190 -0.77 -7.12 16.88
CA LYS A 190 0.41 -7.62 16.15
C LYS A 190 0.11 -7.65 14.65
N LEU A 191 0.70 -6.70 13.92
CA LEU A 191 0.61 -6.64 12.46
C LEU A 191 1.38 -7.81 11.80
N PRO A 192 0.95 -8.28 10.63
CA PRO A 192 1.76 -9.17 9.81
C PRO A 192 3.11 -8.55 9.49
N SER A 193 4.17 -9.35 9.59
CA SER A 193 5.56 -8.87 9.51
C SER A 193 5.98 -8.54 8.08
N PHE A 194 5.26 -9.03 7.07
CA PHE A 194 5.56 -8.81 5.67
C PHE A 194 4.31 -8.51 4.85
N ILE A 195 4.53 -7.83 3.73
CA ILE A 195 3.58 -7.76 2.63
C ILE A 195 4.26 -8.18 1.32
N ALA A 196 3.48 -8.80 0.43
CA ALA A 196 3.82 -8.95 -0.97
C ALA A 196 2.81 -8.16 -1.80
N MET A 197 3.32 -7.29 -2.68
CA MET A 197 2.53 -6.51 -3.63
C MET A 197 2.61 -7.20 -4.99
N HIS A 198 1.49 -7.76 -5.41
CA HIS A 198 1.29 -8.44 -6.69
C HIS A 198 0.63 -7.48 -7.66
N HIS A 199 1.32 -7.17 -8.77
CA HIS A 199 0.75 -6.43 -9.88
C HIS A 199 0.20 -7.43 -10.89
N VAL A 200 -1.10 -7.36 -11.15
CA VAL A 200 -1.83 -8.28 -12.04
C VAL A 200 -2.62 -7.51 -13.08
N ALA A 201 -2.82 -8.07 -14.27
CA ALA A 201 -3.50 -7.34 -15.35
C ALA A 201 -5.03 -7.38 -15.23
N THR A 202 -5.61 -8.48 -14.73
CA THR A 202 -7.06 -8.70 -14.79
C THR A 202 -7.68 -9.22 -13.49
N GLU A 203 -9.01 -9.13 -13.36
CA GLU A 203 -9.78 -9.78 -12.28
C GLU A 203 -9.61 -11.30 -12.26
N ALA A 204 -9.41 -11.93 -13.43
CA ALA A 204 -9.19 -13.37 -13.52
C ALA A 204 -7.85 -13.75 -12.89
N ASP A 205 -6.80 -12.97 -13.19
CA ASP A 205 -5.48 -13.13 -12.59
C ASP A 205 -5.55 -12.93 -11.07
N TYR A 206 -6.30 -11.93 -10.60
CA TYR A 206 -6.53 -11.72 -9.16
C TYR A 206 -7.02 -12.98 -8.45
N SER A 207 -8.01 -13.67 -9.02
CA SER A 207 -8.58 -14.89 -8.44
C SER A 207 -7.58 -16.06 -8.43
N GLN A 208 -6.75 -16.16 -9.46
CA GLN A 208 -5.72 -17.19 -9.58
C GLN A 208 -4.58 -16.96 -8.58
N VAL A 209 -4.09 -15.72 -8.49
CA VAL A 209 -3.05 -15.31 -7.54
C VAL A 209 -3.54 -15.50 -6.11
N SER A 210 -4.74 -15.00 -5.79
CA SER A 210 -5.33 -15.13 -4.45
C SER A 210 -5.35 -16.59 -3.98
N LYS A 211 -5.81 -17.52 -4.84
CA LYS A 211 -5.82 -18.96 -4.53
C LYS A 211 -4.41 -19.53 -4.32
N SER A 212 -3.44 -19.11 -5.12
CA SER A 212 -2.08 -19.63 -5.03
C SER A 212 -1.36 -19.26 -3.72
N ILE A 213 -1.78 -18.16 -3.08
CA ILE A 213 -1.11 -17.60 -1.89
C ILE A 213 -1.97 -17.68 -0.63
N GLU A 214 -3.21 -18.16 -0.73
CA GLU A 214 -4.16 -18.21 0.37
C GLU A 214 -3.59 -18.94 1.59
N ALA A 215 -2.94 -20.09 1.36
CA ALA A 215 -2.41 -20.93 2.44
C ALA A 215 -1.27 -20.28 3.26
N ILE A 216 -0.58 -19.29 2.69
CA ILE A 216 0.54 -18.59 3.35
C ILE A 216 0.16 -17.19 3.81
N SER A 217 -1.02 -16.70 3.43
CA SER A 217 -1.46 -15.34 3.69
C SER A 217 -2.30 -15.28 4.96
N VAL A 218 -2.04 -14.27 5.78
CA VAL A 218 -2.91 -13.87 6.89
C VAL A 218 -4.12 -13.10 6.37
N ALA A 219 -3.92 -12.28 5.35
CA ALA A 219 -4.97 -11.58 4.65
C ALA A 219 -4.57 -11.23 3.22
N ILE A 220 -5.56 -11.09 2.35
CA ILE A 220 -5.39 -10.63 0.97
C ILE A 220 -6.34 -9.46 0.73
N ALA A 221 -5.82 -8.37 0.17
CA ALA A 221 -6.61 -7.19 -0.18
C ALA A 221 -6.37 -6.79 -1.64
N GLY A 222 -7.46 -6.56 -2.36
CA GLY A 222 -7.45 -6.15 -3.77
C GLY A 222 -7.74 -4.68 -3.95
N TYR A 223 -7.02 -4.05 -4.87
CA TYR A 223 -7.04 -2.62 -5.10
C TYR A 223 -7.02 -2.29 -6.59
N ASP A 224 -7.91 -1.38 -6.99
CA ASP A 224 -7.90 -0.73 -8.29
C ASP A 224 -7.12 0.58 -8.21
N LEU A 225 -6.31 0.85 -9.22
CA LEU A 225 -5.60 2.12 -9.33
C LEU A 225 -6.62 3.28 -9.38
N TRP A 226 -6.51 4.20 -8.43
CA TRP A 226 -7.29 5.42 -8.40
C TRP A 226 -6.57 6.55 -9.12
N ARG A 227 -5.31 6.82 -8.72
CA ARG A 227 -4.51 7.91 -9.28
C ARG A 227 -3.02 7.66 -9.07
N ALA A 228 -2.20 8.06 -10.05
CA ALA A 228 -0.74 8.05 -9.93
C ALA A 228 -0.22 9.49 -10.03
N PHE A 229 0.85 9.79 -9.30
CA PHE A 229 1.45 11.12 -9.20
C PHE A 229 2.98 11.05 -9.32
N GLY A 230 3.59 12.13 -9.79
CA GLY A 230 5.03 12.26 -9.98
C GLY A 230 5.51 11.74 -11.34
N LEU A 231 6.84 11.75 -11.55
CA LEU A 231 7.45 11.25 -12.77
C LEU A 231 7.34 9.72 -12.79
N LEU A 232 6.39 9.21 -13.57
CA LEU A 232 6.48 7.84 -14.08
C LEU A 232 7.80 7.77 -14.86
N HIS A 233 8.69 6.82 -14.53
CA HIS A 233 9.84 6.54 -15.37
C HIS A 233 9.39 6.49 -16.84
N PRO A 234 10.17 7.08 -17.78
CA PRO A 234 9.71 7.33 -19.15
C PRO A 234 9.26 6.01 -19.81
N GLY A 235 7.97 5.91 -20.09
CA GLY A 235 7.32 4.71 -20.63
C GLY A 235 5.79 4.77 -20.68
N SER A 236 5.17 5.66 -19.92
CA SER A 236 3.71 5.89 -19.95
C SER A 236 3.38 7.28 -20.49
N GLU A 237 3.70 7.53 -21.76
CA GLU A 237 3.07 8.62 -22.48
C GLU A 237 1.71 8.15 -23.02
N GLY A 238 0.65 8.79 -22.52
CA GLY A 238 -0.47 9.22 -23.36
C GLY A 238 -1.65 8.27 -23.51
N ARG A 239 -2.76 8.62 -22.84
CA ARG A 239 -3.97 9.08 -23.56
C ARG A 239 -4.99 9.70 -22.60
N THR A 240 -5.01 11.02 -22.57
CA THR A 240 -6.25 11.78 -22.41
C THR A 240 -7.00 11.71 -23.74
N GLY A 241 -8.24 11.22 -23.68
CA GLY A 241 -9.24 11.28 -24.75
C GLY A 241 -10.60 11.14 -24.12
#